data_AF-A0A085MLU8-F1
#
_entry.id   AF-A0A085MLU8-F1
#
_cell.length_a   1.000
_cell.length_b   1.000
_cell.length_c   1.000
_cell.angle_alpha   90.00
_cell.angle_beta   90.00
_cell.angle_gamma   90.00
#
_symmetry.space_group_name_H-M   'P 1'
#
loop_
_entity.id
_entity.type
_entity.pdbx_description
1 polymer ?
#
loop_
_entity_poly.entity_id
_entity_poly.type
_entity_poly.pdbx_seq_one_letter_code
_entity_poly.pdbx_strand_id
1 'polypeptide(L)'
;MANFAADEIDLLNMVNIYCKKLRFRPSYNVDRKEFIRLTNPTDRMIGFKVKTTRLQQLYTNPPYGALKPKRGIYVRVGFRKLLGDFDLKPDRLTVCLCIVPYSKENMKPSTFWKTCTPSTVRHFTIEVEYDPAIEGTPPVREPPPPPPPPPTGPPKKMKEDEEDEEEVSE
;
A
#
# COMPACT_ATOMS: atom_id res chain seq x y z
N MET A 1 -16.60 -35.72 -12.76
CA MET A 1 -15.96 -34.96 -11.67
C MET A 1 -16.09 -33.49 -12.03
N ALA A 2 -16.72 -32.66 -11.20
CA ALA A 2 -16.82 -31.23 -11.46
C ALA A 2 -15.42 -30.60 -11.37
N ASN A 3 -15.04 -29.79 -12.35
CA ASN A 3 -13.74 -29.14 -12.38
C ASN A 3 -13.80 -27.85 -11.56
N PHE A 4 -13.85 -27.99 -10.23
CA PHE A 4 -14.11 -26.91 -9.28
C PHE A 4 -13.29 -25.64 -9.55
N ALA A 5 -12.02 -25.77 -9.95
CA ALA A 5 -11.16 -24.62 -10.24
C ALA A 5 -11.61 -23.81 -11.47
N ALA A 6 -12.15 -24.46 -12.51
CA ALA A 6 -12.70 -23.77 -13.67
C ALA A 6 -13.95 -22.97 -13.28
N ASP A 7 -14.83 -23.57 -12.48
CA ASP A 7 -16.04 -22.91 -11.96
C ASP A 7 -15.69 -21.68 -11.11
N GLU A 8 -14.62 -21.75 -10.30
CA GLU A 8 -14.15 -20.60 -9.51
C GLU A 8 -13.68 -19.44 -10.41
N ILE A 9 -12.90 -19.75 -11.45
CA ILE A 9 -12.37 -18.75 -12.38
C ILE A 9 -13.51 -18.06 -13.13
N ASP A 10 -14.53 -18.81 -13.55
CA ASP A 10 -15.71 -18.26 -14.23
C ASP A 10 -16.47 -17.29 -13.34
N LEU A 11 -16.70 -17.64 -12.07
CA LEU A 11 -17.31 -16.74 -11.08
C LEU A 11 -16.48 -15.47 -10.88
N LEU A 12 -15.16 -15.60 -10.80
CA LEU A 12 -14.26 -14.45 -10.67
C LEU A 12 -14.28 -13.57 -11.92
N ASN A 13 -14.44 -14.15 -13.11
CA ASN A 13 -14.52 -13.43 -14.38
C ASN A 13 -15.80 -12.59 -14.50
N MET A 14 -16.89 -12.99 -13.85
CA MET A 14 -18.14 -12.22 -13.79
C MET A 14 -18.03 -10.92 -12.98
N VAL A 15 -17.03 -10.79 -12.11
CA VAL A 15 -16.85 -9.55 -11.32
C VAL A 15 -16.47 -8.40 -12.25
N ASN A 16 -17.28 -7.35 -12.23
CA ASN A 16 -17.06 -6.16 -13.06
C ASN A 16 -16.18 -5.14 -12.33
N ILE A 17 -15.19 -4.63 -13.05
CA ILE A 17 -14.26 -3.59 -12.61
C ILE A 17 -14.38 -2.45 -13.62
N TYR A 18 -15.00 -1.34 -13.22
CA TYR A 18 -15.37 -0.23 -14.11
C TYR A 18 -14.24 0.79 -14.25
N CYS A 19 -13.02 0.32 -14.49
CA CYS A 19 -11.87 1.17 -14.78
C CYS A 19 -10.76 0.28 -15.35
N LYS A 20 -10.18 0.67 -16.49
CA LYS A 20 -8.98 0.02 -17.05
C LYS A 20 -7.74 0.90 -16.96
N LYS A 21 -7.94 2.20 -16.81
CA LYS A 21 -6.89 3.21 -16.81
C LYS A 21 -7.28 4.39 -15.93
N LEU A 22 -6.34 4.85 -15.12
CA LEU A 22 -6.41 6.06 -14.31
C LEU A 22 -5.39 7.06 -14.82
N ARG A 23 -5.76 8.34 -14.80
CA ARG A 23 -4.85 9.42 -15.14
C ARG A 23 -4.82 10.41 -13.99
N PHE A 24 -3.64 10.68 -13.46
CA PHE A 24 -3.43 11.68 -12.42
C PHE A 24 -2.65 12.86 -12.97
N ARG A 25 -3.02 14.07 -12.57
CA ARG A 25 -2.15 15.25 -12.73
C ARG A 25 -1.31 15.40 -11.46
N PRO A 26 0.01 15.11 -11.51
CA PRO A 26 0.86 15.25 -10.34
C PRO A 26 0.87 16.69 -9.82
N SER A 27 1.05 16.85 -8.52
CA SER A 27 1.10 18.17 -7.88
C SER A 27 2.07 18.15 -6.70
N TYR A 28 2.79 19.23 -6.48
CA TYR A 28 3.58 19.44 -5.25
C TYR A 28 2.71 19.92 -4.07
N ASN A 29 1.49 20.39 -4.36
CA ASN A 29 0.66 21.08 -3.38
C ASN A 29 -0.50 20.20 -2.87
N VAL A 30 -1.10 19.39 -3.75
CA VAL A 30 -2.35 18.68 -3.45
C VAL A 30 -2.28 17.19 -3.75
N ASP A 31 -2.93 16.40 -2.89
CA ASP A 31 -3.21 15.00 -3.16
C ASP A 31 -4.35 14.87 -4.17
N ARG A 32 -4.24 13.91 -5.08
CA ARG A 32 -5.31 13.56 -6.03
C ARG A 32 -6.03 12.29 -5.61
N LYS A 33 -7.29 12.17 -6.01
CA LYS A 33 -8.15 11.03 -5.67
C LYS A 33 -9.02 10.67 -6.87
N GLU A 34 -9.07 9.39 -7.16
CA GLU A 34 -9.96 8.77 -8.14
C GLU A 34 -10.72 7.62 -7.47
N PHE A 35 -11.78 7.15 -8.12
CA PHE A 35 -12.61 6.05 -7.59
C PHE A 35 -12.77 4.94 -8.63
N ILE A 36 -12.51 3.71 -8.20
CA ILE A 36 -12.79 2.51 -8.99
C ILE A 36 -14.02 1.83 -8.42
N ARG A 37 -15.01 1.54 -9.26
CA ARG A 37 -16.17 0.73 -8.88
C ARG A 37 -15.90 -0.75 -9.14
N LEU A 38 -16.13 -1.59 -8.13
CA LEU A 38 -16.16 -3.04 -8.26
C LEU A 38 -17.58 -3.53 -7.99
N THR A 39 -18.11 -4.45 -8.80
CA THR A 39 -19.41 -5.07 -8.53
C THR A 39 -19.33 -6.58 -8.65
N ASN A 40 -19.95 -7.26 -7.70
CA ASN A 40 -20.10 -8.69 -7.68
C ASN A 40 -21.54 -9.07 -8.08
N PRO A 41 -21.77 -9.53 -9.33
CA PRO A 41 -23.07 -10.02 -9.76
C PRO A 41 -23.34 -11.47 -9.35
N THR A 42 -22.38 -12.15 -8.72
CA THR A 42 -22.51 -13.56 -8.32
C THR A 42 -23.24 -13.72 -6.99
N ASP A 43 -23.53 -14.97 -6.64
CA ASP A 43 -24.12 -15.37 -5.37
C ASP A 43 -23.07 -15.75 -4.31
N ARG A 44 -21.77 -15.61 -4.63
CA ARG A 44 -20.66 -15.92 -3.73
C ARG A 44 -19.99 -14.64 -3.21
N MET A 45 -19.47 -14.67 -1.99
CA MET A 45 -18.65 -13.59 -1.49
C MET A 45 -17.26 -13.60 -2.16
N ILE A 46 -16.86 -12.46 -2.72
CA ILE A 46 -15.56 -12.32 -3.41
C ILE A 46 -14.64 -11.43 -2.59
N GLY A 47 -13.48 -11.95 -2.20
CA GLY A 47 -12.43 -11.17 -1.55
C GLY A 47 -11.64 -10.38 -2.58
N PHE A 48 -11.23 -9.16 -2.24
CA PHE A 48 -10.32 -8.38 -3.07
C PHE A 48 -9.15 -7.80 -2.28
N LYS A 49 -8.00 -7.67 -2.96
CA LYS A 49 -6.81 -6.95 -2.52
C LYS A 49 -6.30 -6.09 -3.66
N VAL A 50 -5.93 -4.84 -3.39
CA VAL A 50 -5.31 -3.98 -4.40
C VAL A 50 -3.83 -3.82 -4.13
N LYS A 51 -3.01 -4.05 -5.15
CA LYS A 51 -1.56 -3.84 -5.15
C LYS A 51 -1.20 -2.69 -6.07
N THR A 52 -0.09 -2.01 -5.81
CA THR A 52 0.45 -0.94 -6.68
C THR A 52 1.94 -1.13 -6.91
N THR A 53 2.43 -0.67 -8.05
CA THR A 53 3.87 -0.57 -8.34
C THR A 53 4.54 0.62 -7.66
N ARG A 54 3.79 1.67 -7.29
CA ARG A 54 4.32 2.90 -6.66
C ARG A 54 3.83 3.10 -5.23
N LEU A 55 4.40 2.35 -4.30
CA LEU A 55 3.97 2.30 -2.90
C LEU A 55 4.10 3.63 -2.14
N GLN A 56 5.01 4.52 -2.57
CA GLN A 56 5.27 5.79 -1.89
C GLN A 56 4.22 6.88 -2.22
N GLN A 57 3.65 6.85 -3.43
CA GLN A 57 2.71 7.89 -3.89
C GLN A 57 1.29 7.36 -4.11
N LEU A 58 1.11 6.13 -4.60
CA LEU A 58 -0.19 5.53 -4.81
C LEU A 58 -0.65 4.76 -3.57
N TYR A 59 -1.90 4.98 -3.17
CA TYR A 59 -2.54 4.21 -2.11
C TYR A 59 -4.00 3.94 -2.44
N THR A 60 -4.57 2.94 -1.78
CA THR A 60 -5.98 2.59 -1.94
C THR A 60 -6.71 2.54 -0.61
N ASN A 61 -7.99 2.91 -0.62
CA ASN A 61 -8.86 2.80 0.53
C ASN A 61 -10.27 2.33 0.11
N PRO A 62 -10.71 1.13 0.54
CA PRO A 62 -9.94 0.16 1.32
C PRO A 62 -8.91 -0.61 0.45
N PRO A 63 -7.73 -0.99 0.97
CA PRO A 63 -6.74 -1.79 0.24
C PRO A 63 -7.09 -3.29 0.19
N TYR A 64 -7.94 -3.74 1.10
CA TYR A 64 -8.50 -5.08 1.17
C TYR A 64 -10.01 -4.97 1.42
N GLY A 65 -10.80 -5.85 0.85
CA GLY A 65 -12.22 -5.90 1.16
C GLY A 65 -12.89 -7.19 0.71
N ALA A 66 -14.20 -7.25 0.91
CA ALA A 66 -15.05 -8.31 0.44
C ALA A 66 -16.27 -7.72 -0.27
N LEU A 67 -16.57 -8.23 -1.46
CA LEU A 67 -17.76 -7.92 -2.23
C LEU A 67 -18.83 -8.94 -1.85
N LYS A 68 -19.85 -8.47 -1.11
CA LYS A 68 -21.03 -9.28 -0.83
C LYS A 68 -21.76 -9.67 -2.13
N PRO A 69 -22.50 -10.78 -2.15
CA PRO A 69 -23.35 -11.15 -3.28
C PRO A 69 -24.24 -9.99 -3.74
N LYS A 70 -24.35 -9.80 -5.05
CA LYS A 70 -25.20 -8.76 -5.69
C LYS A 70 -24.96 -7.34 -5.13
N ARG A 71 -23.71 -7.01 -4.78
CA ARG A 71 -23.32 -5.70 -4.25
C ARG A 71 -22.09 -5.15 -4.96
N GLY A 72 -21.87 -3.86 -4.80
CA GLY A 72 -20.68 -3.17 -5.27
C GLY A 72 -20.05 -2.30 -4.20
N ILE A 73 -18.82 -1.89 -4.44
CA ILE A 73 -18.05 -0.99 -3.59
C ILE A 73 -17.25 -0.01 -4.47
N TYR A 74 -16.99 1.17 -3.93
CA TYR A 74 -16.01 2.09 -4.48
C TYR A 74 -14.70 1.96 -3.71
N VAL A 75 -13.62 1.73 -4.45
CA VAL A 75 -12.26 1.79 -3.93
C VAL A 75 -11.69 3.15 -4.29
N ARG A 76 -11.35 3.96 -3.30
CA ARG A 76 -10.64 5.22 -3.50
C ARG A 76 -9.19 4.92 -3.83
N VAL A 77 -8.69 5.46 -4.93
CA VAL A 77 -7.27 5.48 -5.28
C VAL A 77 -6.76 6.89 -5.03
N GLY A 78 -5.80 7.04 -4.14
CA GLY A 78 -5.13 8.31 -3.90
C GLY A 78 -3.75 8.34 -4.52
N PHE A 79 -3.39 9.48 -5.09
CA PHE A 79 -2.04 9.81 -5.51
C PHE A 79 -1.56 10.99 -4.67
N ARG A 80 -0.58 10.75 -3.81
CA ARG A 80 -0.03 11.77 -2.90
C ARG A 80 0.67 12.86 -3.70
N LYS A 81 0.66 14.07 -3.15
CA LYS A 81 1.50 15.17 -3.65
C LYS A 81 2.97 14.76 -3.68
N LEU A 82 3.69 15.34 -4.64
CA LEU A 82 5.11 15.11 -4.83
C LEU A 82 5.91 15.78 -3.72
N LEU A 83 6.95 15.09 -3.26
CA LEU A 83 7.92 15.60 -2.27
C LEU A 83 9.29 15.89 -2.89
N GLY A 84 9.46 15.62 -4.18
CA GLY A 84 10.72 15.72 -4.89
C GLY A 84 10.57 15.36 -6.36
N ASP A 85 11.64 14.83 -6.94
CA ASP A 85 11.70 14.49 -8.37
C ASP A 85 10.68 13.38 -8.73
N PHE A 86 10.12 13.47 -9.93
CA PHE A 86 9.12 12.55 -10.43
C PHE A 86 9.41 12.13 -11.86
N ASP A 87 9.51 10.82 -12.10
CA ASP A 87 10.00 10.22 -13.34
C ASP A 87 8.93 10.01 -14.42
N LEU A 88 7.68 10.43 -14.17
CA LEU A 88 6.50 10.29 -15.05
C LEU A 88 6.26 8.85 -15.58
N LYS A 89 6.95 7.86 -15.03
CA LYS A 89 6.89 6.47 -15.51
C LYS A 89 5.51 5.90 -15.23
N PRO A 90 4.84 5.26 -16.20
CA PRO A 90 3.54 4.67 -15.99
C PRO A 90 3.61 3.56 -14.93
N ASP A 91 2.55 3.47 -14.15
CA ASP A 91 2.38 2.53 -13.06
C ASP A 91 1.19 1.60 -13.28
N ARG A 92 1.03 0.63 -12.37
CA ARG A 92 -0.07 -0.32 -12.41
C ARG A 92 -0.70 -0.47 -11.03
N LEU A 93 -2.02 -0.57 -11.01
CA LEU A 93 -2.76 -1.16 -9.90
C LEU A 93 -3.22 -2.55 -10.30
N THR A 94 -3.08 -3.51 -9.40
CA THR A 94 -3.59 -4.88 -9.62
C THR A 94 -4.64 -5.18 -8.58
N VAL A 95 -5.87 -5.40 -9.04
CA VAL A 95 -6.97 -5.93 -8.22
C VAL A 95 -6.89 -7.45 -8.28
N CYS A 96 -6.49 -8.06 -7.17
CA CYS A 96 -6.54 -9.50 -6.97
C CYS A 96 -7.93 -9.88 -6.43
N LEU A 97 -8.57 -10.87 -7.03
CA LEU A 97 -9.89 -11.38 -6.63
C LEU A 97 -9.81 -12.88 -6.32
N CYS A 98 -10.51 -13.32 -5.28
CA CYS A 98 -10.67 -14.74 -4.97
C CYS A 98 -12.05 -15.01 -4.35
N ILE A 99 -12.50 -16.26 -4.38
CA ILE A 99 -13.71 -16.65 -3.67
C ILE A 99 -13.39 -16.75 -2.17
N VAL A 100 -14.25 -16.19 -1.32
CA VAL A 100 -14.15 -16.36 0.13
C VAL A 100 -14.88 -17.66 0.50
N PRO A 101 -14.22 -18.62 1.17
CA PRO A 101 -14.90 -19.80 1.70
C PRO A 101 -15.95 -19.41 2.74
N TYR A 102 -17.09 -20.11 2.77
CA TYR A 102 -18.19 -19.82 3.70
C TYR A 102 -17.74 -19.73 5.18
N SER A 103 -16.81 -20.59 5.59
CA SER A 103 -16.25 -20.60 6.95
C SER A 103 -15.44 -19.35 7.31
N LYS A 104 -15.11 -18.49 6.34
CA LYS A 104 -14.27 -17.30 6.49
C LYS A 104 -14.99 -15.99 6.14
N GLU A 105 -16.29 -16.01 5.87
CA GLU A 105 -17.04 -14.80 5.47
C GLU A 105 -17.08 -13.71 6.56
N ASN A 106 -17.02 -14.10 7.83
CA ASN A 106 -16.98 -13.18 8.97
C ASN A 106 -15.55 -12.68 9.30
N MET A 107 -14.54 -13.18 8.59
CA MET A 107 -13.14 -12.81 8.83
C MET A 107 -12.87 -11.40 8.28
N LYS A 108 -12.12 -10.59 9.04
CA LYS A 108 -11.67 -9.28 8.54
C LYS A 108 -10.87 -9.46 7.24
N PRO A 109 -11.16 -8.69 6.16
CA PRO A 109 -10.50 -8.88 4.87
C PRO A 109 -8.97 -8.81 4.92
N SER A 110 -8.41 -7.89 5.71
CA SER A 110 -6.96 -7.77 5.87
C SER A 110 -6.34 -9.01 6.51
N THR A 111 -7.03 -9.66 7.45
CA THR A 111 -6.54 -10.86 8.12
C THR A 111 -6.64 -12.05 7.17
N PHE A 112 -7.77 -12.19 6.47
CA PHE A 112 -7.96 -13.21 5.45
C PHE A 112 -6.81 -13.21 4.44
N TRP A 113 -6.48 -12.06 3.85
CA TRP A 113 -5.41 -11.94 2.85
C TRP A 113 -3.98 -12.07 3.40
N LYS A 114 -3.80 -12.06 4.73
CA LYS A 114 -2.49 -12.25 5.37
C LYS A 114 -2.27 -13.68 5.82
N THR A 115 -3.33 -14.38 6.22
CA THR A 115 -3.23 -15.73 6.82
C THR A 115 -3.73 -16.83 5.88
N CYS A 116 -4.52 -16.50 4.88
CA CYS A 116 -5.03 -17.46 3.90
C CYS A 116 -4.32 -17.23 2.57
N THR A 117 -3.92 -18.34 1.94
CA THR A 117 -3.47 -18.37 0.55
C THR A 117 -4.62 -18.91 -0.30
N PRO A 118 -5.35 -18.08 -1.05
CA PRO A 118 -6.41 -18.58 -1.93
C PRO A 118 -5.81 -19.46 -3.02
N SER A 119 -6.44 -20.59 -3.31
CA SER A 119 -6.00 -21.50 -4.37
C SER A 119 -6.12 -20.87 -5.76
N THR A 120 -7.20 -20.13 -6.00
CA THR A 120 -7.50 -19.46 -7.27
C THR A 120 -7.54 -17.96 -7.05
N VAL A 121 -6.75 -17.21 -7.83
CA VAL A 121 -6.74 -15.75 -7.81
C VAL A 121 -6.80 -15.18 -9.22
N ARG A 122 -7.85 -14.41 -9.51
CA ARG A 122 -7.94 -13.61 -10.73
C ARG A 122 -7.21 -12.28 -10.52
N HIS A 123 -6.37 -11.91 -11.47
CA HIS A 123 -5.66 -10.64 -11.47
C HIS A 123 -6.24 -9.72 -12.54
N PHE A 124 -6.63 -8.51 -12.15
CA PHE A 124 -7.06 -7.47 -13.07
C PHE A 124 -6.16 -6.25 -12.93
N THR A 125 -5.55 -5.84 -14.04
CA THR A 125 -4.61 -4.71 -14.07
C THR A 125 -5.29 -3.45 -14.54
N ILE A 126 -5.06 -2.36 -13.82
CA ILE A 126 -5.46 -1.00 -14.16
C ILE A 126 -4.19 -0.20 -14.41
N GLU A 127 -4.08 0.39 -15.58
CA GLU A 127 -2.94 1.25 -15.94
C GLU A 127 -3.06 2.59 -15.22
N VAL A 128 -1.94 3.13 -14.77
CA VAL A 128 -1.87 4.45 -14.15
C VAL A 128 -0.90 5.30 -14.94
N GLU A 129 -1.41 6.39 -15.48
CA GLU A 129 -0.63 7.36 -16.23
C GLU A 129 -0.66 8.73 -15.56
N TYR A 130 0.34 9.53 -15.91
CA TYR A 130 0.55 10.83 -15.31
C TYR A 130 0.55 11.91 -16.39
N ASP A 131 -0.12 13.01 -16.09
CA ASP A 131 -0.02 14.20 -16.91
C ASP A 131 1.40 14.79 -16.80
N PRO A 132 2.08 15.07 -17.93
CA PRO A 132 3.38 15.76 -17.91
C PRO A 132 3.33 17.15 -17.26
N ALA A 133 2.16 17.81 -17.24
CA ALA A 133 1.96 19.11 -16.63
C ALA A 133 1.83 18.99 -15.09
N ILE A 134 2.97 18.86 -14.41
CA ILE A 134 3.05 18.85 -12.94
C ILE A 134 2.59 20.21 -12.40
N GLU A 135 1.68 20.18 -11.42
CA GLU A 135 1.15 21.38 -10.78
C GLU A 135 1.99 21.83 -9.57
N GLY A 136 2.28 23.13 -9.51
CA GLY A 136 3.02 23.73 -8.40
C GLY A 136 4.53 23.64 -8.58
N THR A 137 5.24 24.23 -7.63
CA THR A 137 6.70 24.34 -7.63
C THR A 137 7.28 23.31 -6.65
N PRO A 138 8.41 22.64 -6.97
CA PRO A 138 9.07 21.75 -6.02
C PRO A 138 9.39 22.47 -4.71
N PRO A 139 9.28 21.81 -3.56
CA PRO A 139 9.72 22.39 -2.30
C PRO A 139 11.23 22.70 -2.39
N VAL A 140 11.61 23.90 -1.99
CA VAL A 140 13.02 24.29 -1.87
C VAL A 140 13.65 23.38 -0.82
N ARG A 141 14.64 22.57 -1.20
CA ARG A 141 15.43 21.81 -0.23
C ARG A 141 16.32 22.81 0.50
N GLU A 142 15.94 23.19 1.72
CA GLU A 142 16.86 23.93 2.58
C GLU A 142 18.10 23.05 2.83
N PRO A 143 19.33 23.58 2.64
CA PRO A 143 20.53 22.83 2.95
C PRO A 143 20.49 22.42 4.42
N PRO A 144 20.99 21.21 4.76
CA PRO A 144 21.07 20.80 6.16
C PRO A 144 21.84 21.88 6.95
N PRO A 145 21.41 22.20 8.18
CA PRO A 145 22.14 23.13 9.01
C PRO A 145 23.60 22.62 9.16
N PRO A 146 24.58 23.53 9.20
CA PRO A 146 25.97 23.13 9.37
C PRO A 146 26.12 22.27 10.64
N PRO A 147 27.00 21.25 10.62
CA PRO A 147 27.25 20.46 11.82
C PRO A 147 27.65 21.40 12.98
N PRO A 148 27.23 21.09 14.22
CA PRO A 148 27.66 21.86 15.38
C PRO A 148 29.20 21.92 15.42
N PRO A 149 29.78 23.06 15.81
CA PRO A 149 31.23 23.17 15.92
C PRO A 149 31.78 22.06 16.84
N PRO A 150 32.96 21.49 16.52
CA PRO A 150 33.58 20.51 17.39
C PRO A 150 33.76 21.09 18.81
N PRO A 151 33.60 20.30 19.87
CA PRO A 151 33.77 20.78 21.23
C PRO A 151 35.17 21.36 21.41
N THR A 152 35.27 22.69 21.51
CA THR A 152 36.49 23.40 21.87
C THR A 152 36.65 23.35 23.39
N GLY A 153 37.02 22.17 23.90
CA GLY A 153 37.35 21.99 25.31
C GLY A 153 38.29 20.81 25.49
N PRO A 154 39.41 20.95 26.24
CA PRO A 154 40.26 19.81 26.55
C PRO A 154 39.46 18.75 27.34
N PRO A 155 39.78 17.46 27.18
CA PRO A 155 39.08 16.39 27.88
C PRO A 155 39.18 16.62 29.39
N LYS A 156 38.02 16.77 30.05
CA LYS A 156 37.95 16.60 31.50
C LYS A 156 38.39 15.17 31.79
N LYS A 157 39.59 15.01 32.37
CA LYS A 157 39.97 13.77 33.07
C LYS A 157 38.90 13.51 34.12
N MET A 158 38.06 12.49 33.89
CA MET A 158 37.37 11.82 34.98
C MET A 158 38.47 11.22 35.85
N LYS A 159 38.58 11.70 37.09
CA LYS A 159 39.28 10.96 38.13
C LYS A 159 38.41 9.74 38.42
N GLU A 160 38.98 8.55 38.21
CA GLU A 160 38.52 7.33 38.87
C GLU A 160 38.74 7.56 40.36
N ASP A 161 37.64 7.61 41.12
CA ASP A 161 37.69 7.47 42.57
C ASP A 161 37.74 5.96 42.85
N GLU A 162 38.85 5.54 43.47
CA GLU A 162 39.04 4.24 44.12
C GLU A 162 38.02 4.07 45.25
N GLU A 163 37.28 2.97 45.24
CA GLU A 163 36.70 2.39 46.47
C GLU A 163 37.06 0.90 46.51
N ASP A 164 37.97 0.62 47.47
CA ASP A 164 38.11 -0.56 48.33
C ASP A 164 37.54 -1.91 47.87
N GLU A 165 38.44 -2.89 47.72
CA GLU A 165 38.18 -4.26 48.21
C GLU A 165 39.39 -4.78 49.00
N GLU A 166 39.04 -5.44 50.09
CA GLU A 166 39.80 -5.72 51.30
C GLU A 166 41.00 -6.66 51.11
N GLU A 167 42.04 -6.38 51.90
CA GLU A 167 43.11 -7.30 52.22
C GLU A 167 42.61 -8.30 53.30
N VAL A 168 42.82 -9.60 53.09
CA VAL A 168 43.60 -10.49 53.98
C VAL A 168 43.22 -11.97 53.76
N SER A 169 44.30 -12.73 53.67
CA SER A 169 44.54 -14.14 53.43
C SER A 169 44.08 -15.13 54.51
N GLU A 170 43.98 -16.39 54.05
CA GLU A 170 44.04 -17.70 54.74
C GLU A 170 42.80 -18.22 55.49
#